data_AF-A0A2N2F2P8-F1
#
_entry.id   AF-A0A2N2F2P8-F1
#
_cell.length_a   1.000
_cell.length_b   1.000
_cell.length_c   1.000
_cell.angle_alpha   90.00
_cell.angle_beta   90.00
_cell.angle_gamma   90.00
#
_symmetry.space_group_name_H-M   'P 1'
#
loop_
_entity.id
_entity.type
_entity.pdbx_description
1 polymer ?
#
loop_
_entity_poly.entity_id
_entity_poly.type
_entity_poly.pdbx_seq_one_letter_code
_entity_poly.pdbx_strand_id
1 'polypeptide(L)' 'MKRTYQPKNLKRIKKFGFMSRNKTSAGKAVLKRRIKKGRKNLSVSDEYKTLRKKPTSRIR' A
#
# COMPACT_ATOMS: atom_id res chain seq x y z
N MET A 1 11.23 4.34 27.69
CA MET A 1 10.09 5.05 27.06
C MET A 1 9.75 4.41 25.71
N LYS A 2 8.46 4.24 25.37
CA LYS A 2 8.01 3.62 24.12
C LYS A 2 8.12 4.58 22.92
N ARG A 3 8.58 4.09 21.76
CA ARG A 3 8.67 4.90 20.52
C ARG A 3 7.29 5.08 19.86
N THR A 4 7.14 6.13 19.05
CA THR A 4 5.88 6.48 18.36
C THR A 4 5.51 5.48 17.26
N TYR A 5 6.51 5.00 16.52
CA TYR A 5 6.28 4.01 15.50
C TYR A 5 6.25 2.60 16.10
N GLN A 6 5.07 2.01 16.09
CA GLN A 6 4.83 0.62 16.48
C GLN A 6 4.29 -0.11 15.24
N PRO A 7 5.18 -0.78 14.47
CA PRO A 7 4.82 -1.30 13.15
C PRO A 7 3.76 -2.40 13.25
N LYS A 8 2.66 -2.22 12.52
CA LYS A 8 1.63 -3.25 12.32
C LYS A 8 1.16 -3.21 10.87
N ASN A 9 1.47 -4.27 10.10
CA ASN A 9 1.20 -4.35 8.67
C ASN A 9 -0.28 -4.14 8.33
N LEU A 10 -1.18 -4.78 9.07
CA LEU A 10 -2.63 -4.64 8.86
C LEU A 10 -3.12 -3.20 9.05
N LYS A 11 -2.63 -2.51 10.09
CA LYS A 11 -2.98 -1.10 10.37
C LYS A 11 -2.49 -0.19 9.24
N ARG A 12 -1.27 -0.43 8.76
CA ARG A 12 -0.66 0.34 7.68
C ARG A 12 -1.42 0.17 6.36
N ILE A 13 -1.79 -1.06 5.99
CA ILE A 13 -2.54 -1.36 4.76
C ILE A 13 -3.97 -0.80 4.81
N LYS A 14 -4.70 -1.00 5.92
CA LYS A 14 -6.06 -0.47 6.06
C LYS A 14 -6.09 1.07 5.97
N LYS A 15 -5.09 1.75 6.53
CA LYS A 15 -5.06 3.23 6.55
C LYS A 15 -4.46 3.84 5.28
N PHE A 16 -3.43 3.23 4.70
CA PHE A 16 -2.64 3.85 3.62
C PHE A 16 -2.56 3.02 2.33
N GLY A 17 -3.27 1.89 2.27
CA GLY A 17 -3.36 1.06 1.07
C GLY A 17 -4.22 1.68 -0.03
N PHE A 18 -4.18 1.07 -1.22
CA PHE A 18 -4.82 1.58 -2.42
C PHE A 18 -6.33 1.76 -2.26
N MET A 19 -7.04 0.75 -1.72
CA MET A 19 -8.49 0.80 -1.51
C MET A 19 -8.91 1.96 -0.60
N SER A 20 -8.14 2.20 0.46
CA SER A 20 -8.39 3.29 1.42
C SER A 20 -8.27 4.66 0.74
N ARG A 21 -7.27 4.82 -0.14
CA ARG A 21 -7.11 6.02 -0.96
C ARG A 21 -8.23 6.15 -2.00
N ASN A 22 -8.64 5.06 -2.64
CA ASN A 22 -9.69 5.12 -3.66
C ASN A 22 -11.10 5.35 -3.09
N LYS A 23 -11.33 5.08 -1.80
CA LYS A 23 -12.65 5.26 -1.16
C LYS A 23 -13.11 6.71 -1.08
N THR A 24 -12.19 7.66 -0.94
CA THR A 24 -12.51 9.09 -0.71
C THR A 24 -12.10 9.95 -1.89
N SER A 25 -12.81 11.05 -2.13
CA SER A 25 -12.46 12.02 -3.19
C SER A 25 -11.03 12.56 -3.01
N ALA A 26 -10.68 12.96 -1.78
CA ALA A 26 -9.33 13.42 -1.43
C ALA A 26 -8.26 12.34 -1.66
N GLY A 27 -8.55 11.08 -1.30
CA GLY A 27 -7.62 9.98 -1.53
C GLY A 27 -7.42 9.67 -3.03
N LYS A 28 -8.47 9.77 -3.86
CA LYS A 28 -8.36 9.68 -5.32
C LYS A 28 -7.46 10.79 -5.88
N ALA A 29 -7.58 12.01 -5.37
CA ALA A 29 -6.72 13.13 -5.77
C ALA A 29 -5.24 12.88 -5.43
N VAL A 30 -4.95 12.26 -4.27
CA VAL A 30 -3.59 11.83 -3.92
C VAL A 30 -3.05 10.83 -4.93
N LEU A 31 -3.84 9.81 -5.32
CA LEU A 31 -3.42 8.84 -6.32
C LEU A 31 -3.14 9.51 -7.68
N LYS A 32 -4.04 10.37 -8.16
CA LYS A 32 -3.86 11.14 -9.41
C LYS A 32 -2.56 11.95 -9.38
N ARG A 33 -2.27 12.65 -8.28
CA ARG A 33 -1.02 13.41 -8.13
C ARG A 33 0.22 12.52 -8.16
N ARG A 34 0.16 11.34 -7.54
CA ARG A 34 1.27 10.38 -7.53
C ARG A 34 1.52 9.78 -8.91
N ILE A 35 0.46 9.48 -9.66
CA ILE A 35 0.51 9.03 -11.05
C ILE A 35 1.11 10.11 -11.94
N LYS A 36 0.60 11.34 -11.87
CA LYS A 36 1.13 12.48 -12.65
C LYS A 36 2.62 12.72 -12.40
N LYS A 37 3.08 12.50 -11.16
CA LYS A 37 4.50 12.61 -10.79
C LYS A 37 5.35 11.41 -11.25
N GLY A 38 4.75 10.31 -11.72
CA GLY A 38 5.48 9.10 -12.14
C GLY A 38 6.07 8.30 -10.98
N ARG A 39 5.43 8.29 -9.81
CA ARG A 39 5.93 7.51 -8.66
C ARG A 39 5.80 6.01 -8.96
N LYS A 40 6.91 5.26 -8.84
CA LYS A 40 6.94 3.79 -9.01
C LYS A 40 5.91 3.07 -8.12
N ASN A 41 5.80 3.49 -6.86
CA ASN A 41 4.83 2.94 -5.90
C ASN A 41 3.75 3.98 -5.60
N LEU A 42 2.48 3.66 -5.81
CA LEU A 42 1.37 4.59 -5.62
C LEU A 42 0.78 4.52 -4.21
N SER A 43 0.81 3.35 -3.58
CA SER A 43 0.33 3.15 -2.22
C SER A 43 1.18 2.14 -1.45
N VAL A 44 0.92 2.02 -0.16
CA VAL A 44 1.56 1.01 0.69
C VAL A 44 1.25 -0.41 0.20
N SER A 45 0.11 -0.64 -0.48
CA SER A 45 -0.23 -1.96 -1.02
C SER A 45 0.75 -2.46 -2.08
N ASP A 46 1.42 -1.55 -2.81
CA ASP A 46 2.38 -1.92 -3.86
C ASP A 46 3.69 -2.45 -3.26
N GLU A 47 4.09 -1.93 -2.10
CA GLU A 47 5.25 -2.40 -1.33
C GLU A 47 5.04 -3.82 -0.79
N TYR A 48 3.81 -4.17 -0.39
CA TYR A 48 3.51 -5.49 0.18
C TYR A 48 3.14 -6.57 -0.86
N LYS A 49 3.05 -6.24 -2.15
CA LYS A 49 2.84 -7.25 -3.23
C LYS A 49 4.04 -8.20 -3.36
N THR A 50 5.25 -7.73 -3.08
CA THR A 50 6.47 -8.54 -3.15
C THR A 50 6.58 -9.58 -2.03
N LEU A 51 5.88 -9.39 -0.91
CA LEU A 51 5.86 -10.32 0.23
C LEU A 51 4.80 -11.42 0.09
N ARG A 52 3.94 -11.34 -0.94
CA ARG A 52 3.00 -12.40 -1.35
C ARG A 52 3.50 -13.16 -2.59
N LYS A 53 4.81 -13.40 -2.73
CA LYS A 53 5.25 -14.51 -3.56
C LYS A 53 4.67 -15.79 -2.94
N LYS A 54 3.49 -16.24 -3.39
CA LYS A 54 3.16 -17.66 -3.27
C LYS A 54 4.35 -18.40 -3.88
N PRO A 55 4.89 -19.45 -3.24
CA PRO A 55 5.92 -20.23 -3.89
C PRO A 55 5.33 -20.71 -5.22
N THR A 56 6.02 -20.42 -6.32
CA THR A 56 5.73 -20.93 -7.66
C THR A 56 5.95 -22.45 -7.75
N SER A 57 5.83 -23.17 -6.64
CA SER A 57 6.00 -24.62 -6.52
C SER A 57 4.68 -25.36 -6.26
N ARG A 58 3.54 -24.73 -6.56
CA ARG A 58 2.23 -25.40 -6.54
C ARG A 58 1.44 -25.23 -7.83
N ILE A 59 2.16 -24.94 -8.92
CA ILE A 59 1.72 -25.28 -10.27
C ILE A 59 2.28 -26.70 -10.46
N ARG A 60 1.41 -27.71 -10.31
CA ARG A 60 1.64 -28.97 -11.01
C ARG A 60 1.48 -28.69 -12.49
#